data_AF-A0A7C7DZ78-F1
#
_entry.id   AF-A0A7C7DZ78-F1
#
_cell.length_a   1.000
_cell.length_b   1.000
_cell.length_c   1.000
_cell.angle_alpha   90.00
_cell.angle_beta   90.00
_cell.angle_gamma   90.00
#
_symmetry.space_group_name_H-M   'P 1'
#
loop_
_entity.id
_entity.type
_entity.pdbx_description
1 polymer ?
#
loop_
_entity_poly.entity_id
_entity_poly.type
_entity_poly.pdbx_seq_one_letter_code
_entity_poly.pdbx_strand_id
1 'polypeptide(L)'
;EDNFSVVASNDLEILGEYGVGAADKILSTEGSIYIKGGIAGKNKAVVRCKKNLYVKYLSDITVECEGSVYVGFYCMNSNVRAKQLIVESPKGRIIGGRIDVDILTSAAEIGNNGETRTIIRVRGFDRSAMKLELDDTLKIINEHKKNITKIKQHLQVYGSSYSLTSEQAAVYEKLKSEYADLKEVIKELEYKVRSLNDYLRTPGEGAVVAKTRIYPKVRIEIKNQYEEILRSEPMITYYYKDNEIKKM
;
A
#
# COMPACT_ATOMS: atom_id res chain seq x y z
N GLU A 1 -15.08 -20.90 10.56
CA GLU A 1 -16.45 -20.39 10.35
C GLU A 1 -16.47 -19.70 9.00
N ASP A 2 -17.45 -20.01 8.16
CA ASP A 2 -17.63 -19.34 6.87
C ASP A 2 -18.55 -18.11 7.10
N ASN A 3 -18.34 -17.03 6.34
CA ASN A 3 -19.11 -15.77 6.36
C ASN A 3 -18.98 -14.87 7.60
N PHE A 4 -17.82 -14.82 8.26
CA PHE A 4 -17.60 -13.81 9.30
C PHE A 4 -17.11 -12.49 8.71
N SER A 5 -17.30 -11.40 9.46
CA SER A 5 -16.80 -10.07 9.14
C SER A 5 -15.99 -9.48 10.28
N VAL A 6 -14.91 -8.78 9.96
CA VAL A 6 -14.07 -8.07 10.94
C VAL A 6 -13.90 -6.62 10.49
N VAL A 7 -14.13 -5.69 11.42
CA VAL A 7 -13.97 -4.26 11.18
C VAL A 7 -13.15 -3.66 12.30
N ALA A 8 -12.13 -2.87 11.95
CA ALA A 8 -11.34 -2.10 12.89
C ALA A 8 -11.18 -0.65 12.41
N SER A 9 -11.02 0.28 13.35
CA SER A 9 -10.79 1.69 12.99
C SER A 9 -9.34 1.93 12.55
N ASN A 10 -8.38 1.33 13.25
CA ASN A 10 -6.94 1.44 12.97
C ASN A 10 -6.42 0.14 12.35
N ASP A 11 -5.15 -0.18 12.58
CA ASP A 11 -4.52 -1.38 12.07
C ASP A 11 -5.25 -2.65 12.56
N LEU A 12 -5.36 -3.63 11.66
CA LEU A 12 -6.03 -4.91 11.91
C LEU A 12 -5.04 -6.05 11.65
N GLU A 13 -4.87 -6.92 12.63
CA GLU A 13 -3.99 -8.08 12.53
C GLU A 13 -4.77 -9.38 12.65
N ILE A 14 -4.54 -10.30 11.71
CA ILE A 14 -5.05 -11.67 11.74
C ILE A 14 -3.85 -12.62 11.75
N LEU A 15 -3.58 -13.18 12.93
CA LEU A 15 -2.38 -13.97 13.21
C LEU A 15 -2.56 -15.47 12.94
N GLY A 16 -3.72 -15.88 12.40
CA GLY A 16 -3.99 -17.25 12.01
C GLY A 16 -2.96 -17.75 11.00
N GLU A 17 -2.32 -18.89 11.30
CA GLU A 17 -1.21 -19.43 10.49
C GLU A 17 -1.65 -19.80 9.07
N TYR A 18 -2.83 -20.41 8.95
CA TYR A 18 -3.43 -20.77 7.66
C TYR A 18 -4.11 -19.59 6.96
N GLY A 19 -4.33 -18.50 7.69
CA GLY A 19 -4.99 -17.29 7.21
C GLY A 19 -6.51 -17.36 7.33
N VAL A 20 -7.22 -16.80 6.37
CA VAL A 20 -8.67 -16.62 6.38
C VAL A 20 -9.33 -17.36 5.22
N GLY A 21 -10.22 -18.29 5.54
CA GLY A 21 -11.12 -18.92 4.56
C GLY A 21 -12.50 -18.29 4.60
N ALA A 22 -13.06 -17.96 3.43
CA ALA A 22 -14.47 -17.61 3.26
C ALA A 22 -15.01 -16.50 4.21
N ALA A 23 -14.20 -15.51 4.59
CA ALA A 23 -14.72 -14.30 5.23
C ALA A 23 -15.60 -13.51 4.25
N ASP A 24 -16.62 -12.85 4.76
CA ASP A 24 -17.46 -11.95 3.95
C ASP A 24 -16.73 -10.61 3.77
N LYS A 25 -16.30 -10.00 4.89
CA LYS A 25 -15.67 -8.68 4.87
C LYS A 25 -14.54 -8.53 5.90
N ILE A 26 -13.40 -8.01 5.48
CA ILE A 26 -12.30 -7.59 6.36
C ILE A 26 -12.00 -6.12 6.07
N LEU A 27 -12.21 -5.24 7.05
CA LEU A 27 -12.12 -3.80 6.85
C LEU A 27 -11.27 -3.14 7.95
N SER A 28 -10.33 -2.30 7.52
CA SER A 28 -9.70 -1.26 8.35
C SER A 28 -10.05 0.11 7.79
N THR A 29 -10.65 1.00 8.60
CA THR A 29 -11.11 2.30 8.09
C THR A 29 -9.96 3.29 7.88
N GLU A 30 -8.98 3.32 8.77
CA GLU A 30 -7.86 4.28 8.73
C GLU A 30 -6.48 3.61 8.69
N GLY A 31 -6.43 2.30 8.95
CA GLY A 31 -5.18 1.58 9.14
C GLY A 31 -4.80 0.63 8.00
N SER A 32 -3.77 -0.15 8.30
CA SER A 32 -3.29 -1.26 7.49
C SER A 32 -3.97 -2.57 7.92
N ILE A 33 -3.96 -3.55 7.03
CA ILE A 33 -4.34 -4.93 7.36
C ILE A 33 -3.11 -5.81 7.24
N TYR A 34 -2.82 -6.59 8.28
CA TYR A 34 -1.80 -7.62 8.27
C TYR A 34 -2.44 -8.99 8.50
N ILE A 35 -2.21 -9.91 7.57
CA ILE A 35 -2.69 -11.29 7.66
C ILE A 35 -1.47 -12.20 7.52
N LYS A 36 -1.16 -12.93 8.59
CA LYS A 36 0.01 -13.82 8.65
C LYS A 36 -0.08 -14.93 7.59
N GLY A 37 -1.27 -15.50 7.43
CA GLY A 37 -1.59 -16.46 6.38
C GLY A 37 -2.05 -15.80 5.09
N GLY A 38 -2.78 -16.54 4.25
CA GLY A 38 -3.40 -15.98 3.05
C GLY A 38 -4.92 -15.91 3.16
N ILE A 39 -5.57 -15.46 2.09
CA ILE A 39 -7.03 -15.40 2.04
C ILE A 39 -7.53 -16.19 0.84
N ALA A 40 -8.42 -17.13 1.10
CA ALA A 40 -9.18 -17.85 0.07
C ALA A 40 -10.64 -17.40 0.16
N GLY A 41 -11.03 -16.50 -0.74
CA GLY A 41 -12.30 -15.76 -0.66
C GLY A 41 -13.49 -16.46 -1.29
N LYS A 42 -13.28 -17.52 -2.08
CA LYS A 42 -14.33 -18.25 -2.83
C LYS A 42 -15.25 -17.30 -3.65
N ASN A 43 -14.67 -16.23 -4.22
CA ASN A 43 -15.34 -15.14 -4.94
C ASN A 43 -16.36 -14.33 -4.14
N LYS A 44 -16.32 -14.40 -2.80
CA LYS A 44 -17.22 -13.65 -1.91
C LYS A 44 -16.50 -12.63 -1.05
N ALA A 45 -15.30 -12.97 -0.58
CA ALA A 45 -14.58 -12.12 0.34
C ALA A 45 -14.24 -10.75 -0.25
N VAL A 46 -14.35 -9.72 0.58
CA VAL A 46 -13.90 -8.36 0.28
C VAL A 46 -12.98 -7.86 1.38
N VAL A 47 -11.78 -7.41 0.99
CA VAL A 47 -10.80 -6.78 1.89
C VAL A 47 -10.68 -5.31 1.55
N ARG A 48 -10.78 -4.45 2.57
CA ARG A 48 -10.69 -3.00 2.43
C ARG A 48 -9.75 -2.39 3.46
N CYS A 49 -8.79 -1.58 3.03
CA CYS A 49 -7.94 -0.82 3.94
C CYS A 49 -7.47 0.51 3.33
N LYS A 50 -7.25 1.49 4.20
CA LYS A 50 -6.79 2.82 3.80
C LYS A 50 -5.27 2.89 3.61
N LYS A 51 -4.52 2.18 4.45
CA LYS A 51 -3.05 2.09 4.33
C LYS A 51 -2.68 0.86 3.51
N ASN A 52 -1.84 -0.02 4.03
CA ASN A 52 -1.31 -1.14 3.26
C ASN A 52 -2.01 -2.46 3.62
N LEU A 53 -2.01 -3.40 2.68
CA LEU A 53 -2.39 -4.79 2.93
C LEU A 53 -1.14 -5.66 2.84
N TYR A 54 -0.89 -6.46 3.88
CA TYR A 54 0.17 -7.45 3.93
C TYR A 54 -0.46 -8.83 4.10
N VAL A 55 -0.19 -9.74 3.16
CA VAL A 55 -0.84 -11.05 3.12
C VAL A 55 0.05 -12.09 2.46
N LYS A 56 -0.03 -13.36 2.87
CA LYS A 56 0.80 -14.42 2.28
C LYS A 56 0.36 -14.80 0.87
N TYR A 57 -0.95 -14.87 0.61
CA TYR A 57 -1.52 -15.15 -0.70
C TYR A 57 -2.96 -14.65 -0.80
N LEU A 58 -3.42 -14.36 -2.01
CA LEU A 58 -4.80 -13.98 -2.32
C LEU A 58 -5.36 -14.97 -3.36
N SER A 59 -6.53 -15.53 -3.11
CA SER A 59 -7.24 -16.41 -4.04
C SER A 59 -8.73 -16.09 -4.08
N ASP A 60 -9.26 -15.87 -5.28
CA ASP A 60 -10.70 -15.72 -5.53
C ASP A 60 -11.34 -14.66 -4.63
N ILE A 61 -10.79 -13.45 -4.64
CA ILE A 61 -11.12 -12.38 -3.69
C ILE A 61 -11.11 -10.99 -4.35
N THR A 62 -11.87 -10.06 -3.77
CA THR A 62 -11.81 -8.64 -4.10
C THR A 62 -11.05 -7.86 -3.03
N VAL A 63 -10.07 -7.06 -3.44
CA VAL A 63 -9.26 -6.19 -2.58
C VAL A 63 -9.38 -4.75 -3.05
N GLU A 64 -9.73 -3.84 -2.14
CA GLU A 64 -9.72 -2.39 -2.37
C GLU A 64 -8.84 -1.72 -1.31
N CYS A 65 -7.66 -1.28 -1.73
CA CYS A 65 -6.63 -0.73 -0.86
C CYS A 65 -6.28 0.69 -1.35
N GLU A 66 -6.29 1.70 -0.47
CA GLU A 66 -5.85 3.05 -0.88
C GLU A 66 -4.32 3.21 -0.86
N GLY A 67 -3.60 2.29 -0.20
CA GLY A 67 -2.14 2.17 -0.25
C GLY A 67 -1.67 0.99 -1.10
N SER A 68 -0.60 0.34 -0.67
CA SER A 68 0.03 -0.77 -1.40
C SER A 68 -0.41 -2.14 -0.88
N VAL A 69 -0.52 -3.10 -1.80
CA VAL A 69 -0.79 -4.50 -1.48
C VAL A 69 0.49 -5.32 -1.66
N TYR A 70 0.96 -5.90 -0.56
CA TYR A 70 2.13 -6.77 -0.50
C TYR A 70 1.68 -8.21 -0.31
N VAL A 71 2.03 -9.06 -1.28
CA VAL A 71 1.65 -10.46 -1.32
C VAL A 71 2.90 -11.33 -1.23
N GLY A 72 2.92 -12.27 -0.29
CA GLY A 72 4.08 -13.16 -0.10
C GLY A 72 4.33 -14.06 -1.31
N PHE A 73 3.33 -14.84 -1.74
CA PHE A 73 3.50 -15.92 -2.72
C PHE A 73 2.69 -15.75 -3.99
N TYR A 74 1.37 -15.61 -3.92
CA TYR A 74 0.59 -15.50 -5.15
C TYR A 74 -0.68 -14.68 -4.99
N CYS A 75 -1.09 -14.06 -6.08
CA CYS A 75 -2.39 -13.44 -6.28
C CYS A 75 -3.09 -14.18 -7.42
N MET A 76 -4.13 -14.96 -7.11
CA MET A 76 -4.81 -15.84 -8.05
C MET A 76 -6.28 -15.48 -8.18
N ASN A 77 -6.79 -15.38 -9.41
CA ASN A 77 -8.20 -15.12 -9.72
C ASN A 77 -8.82 -13.98 -8.89
N SER A 78 -8.05 -12.93 -8.63
CA SER A 78 -8.43 -11.87 -7.70
C SER A 78 -8.64 -10.55 -8.42
N ASN A 79 -9.55 -9.73 -7.89
CA ASN A 79 -9.76 -8.36 -8.33
C ASN A 79 -9.09 -7.43 -7.33
N VAL A 80 -8.04 -6.72 -7.74
CA VAL A 80 -7.26 -5.87 -6.84
C VAL A 80 -7.28 -4.43 -7.33
N ARG A 81 -7.71 -3.51 -6.47
CA ARG A 81 -7.58 -2.07 -6.66
C ARG A 81 -6.62 -1.51 -5.61
N ALA A 82 -5.48 -0.95 -6.03
CA ALA A 82 -4.44 -0.47 -5.10
C ALA A 82 -3.57 0.67 -5.68
N LYS A 83 -2.68 1.27 -4.87
CA LYS A 83 -1.57 2.10 -5.39
C LYS A 83 -0.53 1.23 -6.10
N GLN A 84 -0.12 0.16 -5.45
CA GLN A 84 0.81 -0.84 -5.99
C GLN A 84 0.35 -2.24 -5.61
N LEU A 85 0.68 -3.23 -6.44
CA LEU A 85 0.62 -4.65 -6.12
C LEU A 85 2.02 -5.25 -6.26
N ILE A 86 2.57 -5.76 -5.17
CA ILE A 86 3.93 -6.33 -5.14
C ILE A 86 3.84 -7.74 -4.61
N VAL A 87 4.21 -8.72 -5.44
CA VAL A 87 4.42 -10.10 -5.03
C VAL A 87 5.91 -10.31 -4.74
N GLU A 88 6.23 -10.62 -3.50
CA GLU A 88 7.59 -10.53 -2.98
C GLU A 88 8.43 -11.78 -3.28
N SER A 89 7.83 -12.97 -3.22
CA SER A 89 8.56 -14.23 -3.40
C SER A 89 9.29 -14.29 -4.75
N PRO A 90 10.52 -14.83 -4.80
CA PRO A 90 11.24 -15.11 -6.06
C PRO A 90 10.52 -16.09 -6.99
N LYS A 91 9.56 -16.86 -6.48
CA LYS A 91 8.67 -17.74 -7.25
C LYS A 91 7.22 -17.23 -7.25
N GLY A 92 7.05 -15.96 -6.88
CA GLY A 92 5.73 -15.39 -6.64
C GLY A 92 5.00 -15.06 -7.93
N ARG A 93 3.68 -15.28 -7.95
CA ARG A 93 2.89 -15.26 -9.19
C ARG A 93 1.64 -14.40 -9.12
N ILE A 94 1.30 -13.77 -10.24
CA ILE A 94 -0.03 -13.19 -10.47
C ILE A 94 -0.69 -14.00 -11.59
N ILE A 95 -1.82 -14.66 -11.31
CA ILE A 95 -2.48 -15.57 -12.26
C ILE A 95 -3.97 -15.30 -12.25
N GLY A 96 -4.52 -14.83 -13.37
CA GLY A 96 -5.96 -14.60 -13.50
C GLY A 96 -6.45 -13.35 -12.77
N GLY A 97 -7.69 -12.98 -13.05
CA GLY A 97 -8.33 -11.82 -12.45
C GLY A 97 -7.94 -10.48 -13.07
N ARG A 98 -8.24 -9.41 -12.33
CA ARG A 98 -8.07 -8.02 -12.79
C ARG A 98 -7.34 -7.20 -11.73
N ILE A 99 -6.16 -6.76 -12.08
CA ILE A 99 -5.32 -5.89 -11.25
C ILE A 99 -5.46 -4.47 -11.80
N ASP A 100 -6.00 -3.54 -11.03
CA ASP A 100 -6.08 -2.10 -11.35
C ASP A 100 -5.27 -1.34 -10.30
N VAL A 101 -4.07 -0.92 -10.67
CA VAL A 101 -3.17 -0.15 -9.79
C VAL A 101 -2.96 1.26 -10.30
N ASP A 102 -2.60 2.17 -9.41
CA ASP A 102 -2.22 3.51 -9.85
C ASP A 102 -0.79 3.54 -10.41
N ILE A 103 0.14 2.80 -9.80
CA ILE A 103 1.58 3.06 -9.96
C ILE A 103 2.34 1.84 -10.48
N LEU A 104 2.30 0.71 -9.77
CA LEU A 104 3.19 -0.42 -10.06
C LEU A 104 2.51 -1.76 -9.81
N THR A 105 2.69 -2.70 -10.73
CA THR A 105 2.53 -4.14 -10.47
C THR A 105 3.87 -4.84 -10.59
N SER A 106 4.28 -5.65 -9.62
CA SER A 106 5.53 -6.41 -9.66
C SER A 106 5.35 -7.83 -9.14
N ALA A 107 5.87 -8.82 -9.86
CA ALA A 107 5.91 -10.21 -9.44
C ALA A 107 7.09 -10.94 -10.11
N ALA A 108 7.43 -12.15 -9.66
CA ALA A 108 8.40 -12.97 -10.38
C ALA A 108 7.80 -13.46 -11.70
N GLU A 109 6.60 -14.02 -11.63
CA GLU A 109 5.87 -14.53 -12.79
C GLU A 109 4.50 -13.84 -12.92
N ILE A 110 4.14 -13.44 -14.14
CA ILE A 110 2.83 -12.86 -14.45
C ILE A 110 2.16 -13.69 -15.54
N GLY A 111 1.00 -14.25 -15.24
CA GLY A 111 0.32 -15.28 -16.03
C GLY A 111 0.87 -16.68 -15.73
N ASN A 112 0.52 -17.64 -16.59
CA ASN A 112 0.93 -19.04 -16.45
C ASN A 112 0.95 -19.75 -17.82
N ASN A 113 1.52 -20.96 -17.87
CA ASN A 113 1.52 -21.82 -19.06
C ASN A 113 0.12 -22.25 -19.52
N GLY A 114 -0.86 -22.27 -18.61
CA GLY A 114 -2.26 -22.53 -18.95
C GLY A 114 -2.96 -21.35 -19.65
N GLU A 115 -2.25 -20.23 -19.86
CA GLU A 115 -2.75 -19.01 -20.49
C GLU A 115 -4.03 -18.48 -19.84
N THR A 116 -4.09 -18.54 -18.50
CA THR A 116 -5.18 -17.95 -17.75
C THR A 116 -5.20 -16.44 -17.99
N ARG A 117 -6.31 -15.92 -18.50
CA ARG A 117 -6.48 -14.50 -18.82
C ARG A 117 -6.19 -13.64 -17.60
N THR A 118 -5.15 -12.82 -17.69
CA THR A 118 -4.70 -11.94 -16.60
C THR A 118 -4.68 -10.50 -17.12
N ILE A 119 -5.39 -9.60 -16.45
CA ILE A 119 -5.49 -8.19 -16.88
C ILE A 119 -4.81 -7.32 -15.84
N ILE A 120 -3.80 -6.56 -16.26
CA ILE A 120 -3.09 -5.59 -15.42
C ILE A 120 -3.26 -4.22 -16.02
N ARG A 121 -3.92 -3.33 -15.28
CA ARG A 121 -4.11 -1.93 -15.61
C ARG A 121 -3.33 -1.07 -14.63
N VAL A 122 -2.49 -0.20 -15.15
CA VAL A 122 -1.74 0.82 -14.42
C VAL A 122 -2.24 2.18 -14.87
N ARG A 123 -2.92 2.92 -13.98
CA ARG A 123 -3.46 4.25 -14.33
C ARG A 123 -2.36 5.27 -14.62
N GLY A 124 -1.21 5.08 -13.99
CA GLY A 124 -0.06 5.96 -14.05
C GLY A 124 -0.18 7.13 -13.09
N PHE A 125 0.94 7.84 -12.92
CA PHE A 125 1.04 9.00 -12.04
C PHE A 125 1.87 10.10 -12.69
N ASP A 126 1.77 11.32 -12.16
CA ASP A 126 2.68 12.42 -12.51
C ASP A 126 3.87 12.39 -11.56
N ARG A 127 5.03 12.07 -12.11
CA ARG A 127 6.26 11.93 -11.33
C ARG A 127 6.77 13.27 -10.78
N SER A 128 6.57 14.35 -11.51
CA SER A 128 7.01 15.69 -11.11
C SER A 128 6.13 16.24 -10.00
N ALA A 129 4.81 16.10 -10.14
CA ALA A 129 3.86 16.49 -9.10
C ALA A 129 4.09 15.72 -7.80
N MET A 130 4.34 14.41 -7.88
CA MET A 130 4.61 13.57 -6.71
C MET A 130 5.93 13.94 -6.01
N LYS A 131 6.95 14.39 -6.75
CA LYS A 131 8.19 14.91 -6.15
C LYS A 131 7.96 16.23 -5.41
N LEU A 132 7.20 17.15 -6.00
CA LEU A 132 6.84 18.41 -5.33
C LEU A 132 6.06 18.14 -4.04
N GLU A 133 5.10 17.22 -4.09
CA GLU A 133 4.35 16.78 -2.90
C GLU A 133 5.25 16.20 -1.81
N LEU A 134 6.26 15.41 -2.18
CA LEU A 134 7.25 14.87 -1.25
C LEU A 134 8.05 16.00 -0.57
N ASP A 135 8.57 16.95 -1.36
CA ASP A 135 9.38 18.06 -0.85
C ASP A 135 8.57 18.96 0.09
N ASP A 136 7.31 19.26 -0.25
CA ASP A 136 6.43 20.06 0.59
C ASP A 136 6.04 19.33 1.89
N THR A 137 5.77 18.03 1.81
CA THR A 137 5.50 17.20 3.00
C THR A 137 6.71 17.19 3.95
N LEU A 138 7.94 17.11 3.43
CA LEU A 138 9.16 17.18 4.22
C LEU A 138 9.36 18.54 4.91
N LYS A 139 9.02 19.65 4.26
CA LYS A 139 9.05 20.99 4.87
C LYS A 139 8.08 21.07 6.06
N ILE A 140 6.85 20.60 5.87
CA ILE A 140 5.81 20.59 6.90
C ILE A 140 6.25 19.75 8.11
N ILE A 141 6.83 18.56 7.88
CA ILE A 141 7.39 17.73 8.97
C ILE A 141 8.45 18.50 9.76
N ASN A 142 9.37 19.20 9.08
CA ASN A 142 10.43 19.95 9.73
C ASN A 142 9.88 21.10 10.59
N GLU A 143 8.83 21.78 10.13
CA GLU A 143 8.14 22.82 10.92
C GLU A 143 7.48 22.23 12.17
N HIS A 144 6.74 21.13 12.03
CA HIS A 144 6.12 20.45 13.16
C HIS A 144 7.15 19.91 14.16
N LYS A 145 8.29 19.38 13.70
CA LYS A 145 9.39 18.95 14.58
C LYS A 145 10.01 20.10 15.38
N LYS A 146 10.16 21.28 14.77
CA LYS A 146 10.56 22.50 15.49
C LYS A 146 9.55 22.87 16.57
N ASN A 147 8.25 22.80 16.25
CA ASN A 147 7.18 23.10 17.21
C ASN A 147 7.14 22.08 18.37
N ILE A 148 7.27 20.78 18.08
CA ILE A 148 7.41 19.74 19.11
C ILE A 148 8.57 20.03 20.07
N THR A 149 9.69 20.52 19.54
CA THR A 149 10.88 20.80 20.34
C THR A 149 10.62 21.95 21.31
N LYS A 150 9.94 23.02 20.86
CA LYS A 150 9.50 24.12 21.73
C LYS A 150 8.54 23.63 22.81
N ILE A 151 7.50 22.87 22.44
CA ILE A 151 6.51 22.32 23.39
C ILE A 151 7.21 21.46 24.44
N LYS A 152 8.17 20.61 24.02
CA LYS A 152 8.95 19.76 24.93
C LYS A 152 9.78 20.57 25.94
N GLN A 153 10.39 21.68 25.50
CA GLN A 153 11.11 22.60 26.39
C GLN A 153 10.17 23.22 27.41
N HIS A 154 8.99 23.69 26.99
CA HIS A 154 7.98 24.22 27.91
C HIS A 154 7.51 23.16 28.92
N LEU A 155 7.24 21.93 28.48
CA LEU A 155 6.83 20.83 29.36
C LEU A 155 7.90 20.49 30.42
N GLN A 156 9.19 20.59 30.10
CA GLN A 156 10.28 20.35 31.05
C GLN A 156 10.32 21.40 32.18
N VAL A 157 10.07 22.68 31.86
CA VAL A 157 10.03 23.76 32.85
C VAL A 157 8.95 23.51 33.90
N TYR A 158 7.74 23.14 33.47
CA TYR A 158 6.64 22.81 34.38
C TYR A 158 6.84 21.49 35.14
N GLY A 159 7.41 20.47 34.51
CA GLY A 159 7.69 19.17 35.16
C GLY A 159 8.78 19.20 36.24
N SER A 160 9.59 20.26 36.28
CA SER A 160 10.65 20.45 37.28
C SER A 160 10.21 21.31 38.47
N SER A 161 8.96 21.77 38.47
CA SER A 161 8.40 22.63 39.53
C SER A 161 7.78 21.78 40.64
N TYR A 162 8.20 21.99 41.89
CA TYR A 162 7.80 21.20 43.06
C TYR A 162 6.31 21.37 43.45
N SER A 163 5.66 22.43 42.97
CA SER A 163 4.23 22.69 43.15
C SER A 163 3.70 23.58 42.01
N LEU A 164 2.81 23.06 41.17
CA LEU A 164 2.13 23.84 40.12
C LEU A 164 0.88 24.52 40.69
N THR A 165 0.64 25.78 40.34
CA THR A 165 -0.67 26.41 40.59
C THR A 165 -1.75 25.76 39.71
N SER A 166 -3.04 25.93 40.06
CA SER A 166 -4.15 25.39 39.25
C SER A 166 -4.14 25.89 37.80
N GLU A 167 -3.74 27.13 37.56
CA GLU A 167 -3.56 27.68 36.21
C GLU A 167 -2.38 27.04 35.46
N GLN A 168 -1.25 26.82 36.14
CA GLN A 168 -0.09 26.16 35.55
C GLN A 168 -0.36 24.68 35.23
N ALA A 169 -1.14 23.99 36.06
CA ALA A 169 -1.58 22.62 35.79
C ALA A 169 -2.48 22.53 34.54
N ALA A 170 -3.39 23.49 34.35
CA ALA A 170 -4.23 23.55 33.15
C ALA A 170 -3.40 23.81 31.87
N VAL A 171 -2.42 24.71 31.94
CA VAL A 171 -1.48 24.96 30.82
C VAL A 171 -0.64 23.72 30.51
N TYR A 172 -0.18 23.02 31.54
CA TYR A 172 0.60 21.78 31.39
C TYR A 172 -0.20 20.68 30.66
N GLU A 173 -1.43 20.42 31.08
CA GLU A 173 -2.29 19.42 30.40
C GLU A 173 -2.62 19.83 28.95
N LYS A 174 -2.84 21.12 28.69
CA LYS A 174 -3.03 21.62 27.32
C LYS A 174 -1.80 21.35 26.44
N LEU A 175 -0.60 21.68 26.93
CA LEU A 175 0.66 21.44 26.21
C LEU A 175 0.91 19.94 25.97
N LYS A 176 0.51 19.09 26.92
CA LYS A 176 0.63 17.64 26.80
C LYS A 176 -0.32 17.06 25.74
N SER A 177 -1.55 17.55 25.66
CA SER A 177 -2.48 17.20 24.58
C SER A 177 -1.95 17.65 23.22
N GLU A 178 -1.53 18.91 23.11
CA GLU A 178 -0.98 19.47 21.86
C GLU A 178 0.27 18.70 21.40
N TYR A 179 1.13 18.30 22.35
CA TYR A 179 2.27 17.44 22.06
C TYR A 179 1.86 16.08 21.49
N ALA A 180 0.84 15.44 22.07
CA ALA A 180 0.35 14.14 21.60
C ALA A 180 -0.26 14.24 20.20
N ASP A 181 -1.10 15.25 19.96
CA ASP A 181 -1.75 15.48 18.66
C ASP A 181 -0.71 15.76 17.57
N LEU A 182 0.24 16.65 17.85
CA LEU A 182 1.31 17.01 16.91
C LEU A 182 2.23 15.82 16.59
N LYS A 183 2.43 14.92 17.56
CA LYS A 183 3.21 13.70 17.37
C LYS A 183 2.51 12.71 16.42
N GLU A 184 1.19 12.53 16.55
CA GLU A 184 0.44 11.69 15.61
C GLU A 184 0.40 12.31 14.20
N VAL A 185 0.26 13.64 14.08
CA VAL A 185 0.35 14.33 12.78
C VAL A 185 1.69 14.07 12.10
N ILE A 186 2.81 14.20 12.83
CA ILE A 186 4.15 13.93 12.28
C ILE A 186 4.27 12.47 11.83
N LYS A 187 3.75 11.53 12.62
CA LYS A 187 3.78 10.10 12.29
C LYS A 187 3.04 9.79 10.98
N GLU A 188 1.86 10.39 10.76
CA GLU A 188 1.12 10.24 9.49
C GLU A 188 1.84 10.88 8.31
N LEU A 189 2.45 12.06 8.50
CA LEU A 189 3.26 12.70 7.46
C LEU A 189 4.51 11.87 7.12
N GLU A 190 5.18 11.28 8.11
CA GLU A 190 6.33 10.39 7.91
C GLU A 190 5.92 9.11 7.17
N TYR A 191 4.75 8.54 7.46
CA TYR A 191 4.17 7.44 6.69
C TYR A 191 3.93 7.83 5.22
N LYS A 192 3.37 9.03 4.99
CA LYS A 192 3.16 9.57 3.64
C LYS A 192 4.48 9.74 2.88
N VAL A 193 5.50 10.32 3.51
CA VAL A 193 6.84 10.48 2.92
C VAL A 193 7.44 9.14 2.53
N ARG A 194 7.30 8.11 3.37
CA ARG A 194 7.78 6.75 3.05
C ARG A 194 7.07 6.21 1.81
N SER A 195 5.76 6.32 1.78
CA SER A 195 4.93 5.86 0.66
C SER A 195 5.29 6.57 -0.65
N LEU A 196 5.42 7.91 -0.63
CA LEU A 196 5.83 8.70 -1.80
C LEU A 196 7.22 8.31 -2.32
N ASN A 197 8.18 8.08 -1.43
CA ASN A 197 9.51 7.61 -1.82
C ASN A 197 9.46 6.24 -2.49
N ASP A 198 8.67 5.31 -1.95
CA ASP A 198 8.50 3.97 -2.53
C ASP A 198 7.82 4.02 -3.90
N TYR A 199 6.83 4.90 -4.06
CA TYR A 199 6.16 5.14 -5.33
C TYR A 199 7.10 5.72 -6.39
N LEU A 200 7.93 6.69 -6.00
CA LEU A 200 8.92 7.30 -6.88
C LEU A 200 10.04 6.33 -7.31
N ARG A 201 10.21 5.17 -6.66
CA ARG A 201 11.14 4.13 -7.17
C ARG A 201 10.63 3.45 -8.43
N THR A 202 9.35 3.58 -8.76
CA THR A 202 8.73 3.00 -9.95
C THR A 202 9.39 3.53 -11.22
N PRO A 203 9.75 2.67 -12.20
CA PRO A 203 10.23 3.12 -13.50
C PRO A 203 9.16 3.93 -14.24
N GLY A 204 9.58 5.05 -14.84
CA GLY A 204 8.68 5.93 -15.58
C GLY A 204 7.52 6.48 -14.75
N GLU A 205 6.36 6.56 -15.37
CA GLU A 205 5.10 7.09 -14.83
C GLU A 205 4.05 6.00 -14.61
N GLY A 206 4.50 4.77 -14.40
CA GLY A 206 3.68 3.59 -14.20
C GLY A 206 4.37 2.37 -14.82
N ALA A 207 4.36 1.23 -14.13
CA ALA A 207 5.07 0.05 -14.61
C ALA A 207 4.43 -1.30 -14.25
N VAL A 208 4.74 -2.30 -15.06
CA VAL A 208 4.48 -3.72 -14.82
C VAL A 208 5.82 -4.46 -14.93
N VAL A 209 6.24 -5.09 -13.83
CA VAL A 209 7.55 -5.74 -13.71
C VAL A 209 7.36 -7.25 -13.52
N ALA A 210 7.78 -8.04 -14.51
CA ALA A 210 7.93 -9.48 -14.40
C ALA A 210 9.41 -9.83 -14.20
N LYS A 211 9.81 -10.10 -12.96
CA LYS A 211 11.23 -10.31 -12.60
C LYS A 211 11.83 -11.57 -13.21
N THR A 212 11.00 -12.55 -13.57
CA THR A 212 11.42 -13.82 -14.15
C THR A 212 10.77 -14.05 -15.50
N ARG A 213 9.45 -13.95 -15.60
CA ARG A 213 8.73 -14.29 -16.85
C ARG A 213 7.32 -13.70 -16.89
N ILE A 214 6.91 -13.26 -18.07
CA ILE A 214 5.51 -13.00 -18.41
C ILE A 214 5.01 -14.03 -19.43
N TYR A 215 3.75 -14.43 -19.32
CA TYR A 215 3.14 -15.47 -20.14
C TYR A 215 2.09 -14.92 -21.12
N PRO A 216 1.72 -15.70 -22.16
CA PRO A 216 0.65 -15.32 -23.09
C PRO A 216 -0.69 -15.06 -22.40
N LYS A 217 -1.57 -14.30 -23.09
CA LYS A 217 -2.90 -13.86 -22.61
C LYS A 217 -2.87 -12.98 -21.36
N VAL A 218 -1.70 -12.44 -21.01
CA VAL A 218 -1.61 -11.29 -20.13
C VAL A 218 -1.87 -10.04 -20.97
N ARG A 219 -2.79 -9.19 -20.52
CA ARG A 219 -3.00 -7.86 -21.08
C ARG A 219 -2.47 -6.82 -20.11
N ILE A 220 -1.54 -6.01 -20.58
CA ILE A 220 -1.01 -4.85 -19.86
C ILE A 220 -1.69 -3.61 -20.42
N GLU A 221 -2.17 -2.73 -19.56
CA GLU A 221 -2.67 -1.42 -19.92
C GLU A 221 -1.96 -0.37 -19.04
N ILE A 222 -1.32 0.64 -19.64
CA ILE A 222 -0.70 1.75 -18.91
C ILE A 222 -1.14 3.07 -19.54
N LYS A 223 -1.73 3.99 -18.76
CA LYS A 223 -2.24 5.30 -19.24
C LYS A 223 -3.08 5.20 -20.54
N ASN A 224 -4.01 4.25 -20.57
CA ASN A 224 -4.93 3.94 -21.69
C ASN A 224 -4.29 3.34 -22.96
N GLN A 225 -2.97 3.14 -23.00
CA GLN A 225 -2.33 2.30 -24.01
C GLN A 225 -2.31 0.86 -23.51
N TYR A 226 -2.42 -0.11 -24.42
CA TYR A 226 -2.40 -1.52 -24.02
C TYR A 226 -1.49 -2.36 -24.91
N GLU A 227 -1.01 -3.44 -24.33
CA GLU A 227 -0.24 -4.47 -25.00
C GLU A 227 -0.77 -5.84 -24.57
N GLU A 228 -0.94 -6.73 -25.55
CA GLU A 228 -1.35 -8.11 -25.32
C GLU A 228 -0.13 -9.02 -25.50
N ILE A 229 0.19 -9.82 -24.49
CA ILE A 229 1.31 -10.73 -24.54
C ILE A 229 0.93 -11.96 -25.36
N LEU A 230 1.57 -12.13 -26.51
CA LEU A 230 1.29 -13.23 -27.44
C LEU A 230 2.23 -14.42 -27.24
N ARG A 231 3.44 -14.18 -26.73
CA ARG A 231 4.47 -15.20 -26.47
C ARG A 231 5.10 -14.92 -25.12
N SER A 232 5.60 -15.96 -24.47
CA SER A 232 6.25 -15.76 -23.18
C SER A 232 7.58 -15.02 -23.35
N GLU A 233 7.78 -13.98 -22.54
CA GLU A 233 9.01 -13.18 -22.51
C GLU A 233 9.68 -13.34 -21.14
N PRO A 234 11.00 -13.62 -21.08
CA PRO A 234 11.74 -13.66 -19.81
C PRO A 234 12.04 -12.24 -19.33
N MET A 235 12.12 -12.06 -18.00
CA MET A 235 12.60 -10.87 -17.29
C MET A 235 12.35 -9.55 -18.03
N ILE A 236 11.17 -8.98 -17.86
CA ILE A 236 10.73 -7.82 -18.63
C ILE A 236 10.01 -6.81 -17.76
N THR A 237 10.28 -5.53 -18.01
CA THR A 237 9.57 -4.41 -17.40
C THR A 237 8.93 -3.56 -18.47
N TYR A 238 7.60 -3.45 -18.42
CA TYR A 238 6.83 -2.49 -19.22
C TYR A 238 6.65 -1.24 -18.38
N TYR A 239 6.94 -0.07 -18.93
CA TYR A 239 6.80 1.19 -18.20
C TYR A 239 6.42 2.33 -19.14
N TYR A 240 5.71 3.32 -18.61
CA TYR A 240 5.29 4.47 -19.40
C TYR A 240 6.31 5.60 -19.31
N LYS A 241 6.79 6.06 -20.46
CA LYS A 241 7.71 7.21 -20.56
C LYS A 241 7.60 7.82 -21.95
N ASP A 242 7.72 9.15 -22.05
CA ASP A 242 7.71 9.88 -23.33
C ASP A 242 6.41 9.63 -24.14
N ASN A 243 5.28 9.53 -23.43
CA ASN A 243 3.94 9.24 -23.97
C ASN A 243 3.75 7.85 -24.63
N GLU A 244 4.64 6.89 -24.35
CA GLU A 244 4.55 5.53 -24.90
C GLU A 244 4.89 4.46 -23.85
N ILE A 245 4.42 3.24 -24.08
CA ILE A 245 4.85 2.06 -23.33
C ILE A 245 6.22 1.61 -23.86
N LYS A 246 7.22 1.62 -22.99
CA LYS A 246 8.57 1.13 -23.24
C LYS A 246 8.82 -0.18 -22.52
N LYS A 247 9.81 -0.91 -22.99
CA LYS A 247 10.25 -2.20 -22.44
C LYS A 247 11.72 -2.12 -22.07
N MET A 248 12.09 -2.74 -20.95
CA MET A 248 13.48 -2.98 -20.54
C MET A 248 13.65 -4.37 -19.94
#